data_AF-H2CEM0-F1
#
_entry.id   AF-H2CEM0-F1
#
_cell.length_a   1.000
_cell.length_b   1.000
_cell.length_c   1.000
_cell.angle_alpha   90.00
_cell.angle_beta   90.00
_cell.angle_gamma   90.00
#
_symmetry.space_group_name_H-M   'P 1'
#
loop_
_entity.id
_entity.type
_entity.pdbx_description
1 polymer ?
#
loop_
_entity_poly.entity_id
_entity_poly.type
_entity_poly.pdbx_seq_one_letter_code
_entity_poly.pdbx_strand_id
1 'polypeptide(L)'
;MKTDRLDEIIEQALLDPFHEVLDREGPSSFTPTTQAQPERTPANSAALSEVLSDFSTEIFHRPIELVLRPHASVAQIILTRIYQARTHPETMTVIERYGSDLVEKLEEIRRYYRVFVETSSEDLLEKEAARLVKRFFQDNPNENQKDFIKLKRFYEKIRSFQDIVDEHWNDVQKLIDTFSIINETRHLVKDLPDRYLPEVNSLLRRTALFLLHLKEYAKIEDQSNDAITGNLTVRMVYDPKIRYTVEAALRSEEGGLEELLKRAPESDEDEEEEQSPIASIARNIVLESRSRRFHHSSYFAVPLLGSRDWNRSPHYSLEIGMIDYEEERRFFEDAFHIILSRDDMEKVVQLNSLVANKGSGATRLSEYTERIIGILDETADRLLDEDFPGIPHQEVFLYHIGPRTFCFILLNALRTLHIGDIFYVNSNSQIVRMLPEFVLQKLLIDWWIERFEDLDIEAVDSYLSYSRNLETLRSEFLLVFERARDIRRQEEPGASYRTFDDWLRRHRHRIFGVRRYEIFRRFFPDLLFNMNEEN
;
A
#
# COMPACT_ATOMS: atom_id res chain seq x y z
N MET A 1 -38.47 -7.47 -21.82
CA MET A 1 -38.09 -6.19 -22.48
C MET A 1 -37.56 -5.15 -21.48
N LYS A 2 -36.73 -5.54 -20.49
CA LYS A 2 -36.04 -4.61 -19.57
C LYS A 2 -34.54 -4.94 -19.41
N THR A 3 -34.08 -6.04 -20.00
CA THR A 3 -32.69 -6.53 -20.01
C THR A 3 -31.88 -5.91 -21.14
N ASP A 4 -32.47 -5.72 -22.32
CA ASP A 4 -31.76 -5.23 -23.51
C ASP A 4 -31.15 -3.83 -23.35
N ARG A 5 -31.75 -2.99 -22.48
CA ARG A 5 -31.27 -1.62 -22.25
C ARG A 5 -30.04 -1.54 -21.35
N LEU A 6 -29.84 -2.52 -20.47
CA LEU A 6 -28.66 -2.56 -19.59
C LEU A 6 -27.46 -3.12 -20.35
N ASP A 7 -27.71 -4.12 -21.20
CA ASP A 7 -26.70 -4.70 -22.08
C ASP A 7 -26.25 -3.70 -23.17
N GLU A 8 -27.16 -2.87 -23.72
CA GLU A 8 -26.81 -1.74 -24.61
C GLU A 8 -25.96 -0.68 -23.91
N ILE A 9 -26.25 -0.34 -22.64
CA ILE A 9 -25.46 0.63 -21.87
C ILE A 9 -24.05 0.08 -21.56
N ILE A 10 -23.95 -1.22 -21.26
CA ILE A 10 -22.67 -1.89 -21.03
C ILE A 10 -21.86 -1.98 -22.32
N GLU A 11 -22.48 -2.32 -23.47
CA GLU A 11 -21.81 -2.32 -24.77
C GLU A 11 -21.40 -0.91 -25.21
N GLN A 12 -22.23 0.12 -24.99
CA GLN A 12 -21.89 1.51 -25.30
C GLN A 12 -20.75 2.05 -24.40
N ALA A 13 -20.75 1.72 -23.10
CA ALA A 13 -19.67 2.10 -22.19
C ALA A 13 -18.34 1.37 -22.49
N LEU A 14 -18.39 0.22 -23.17
CA LEU A 14 -17.20 -0.48 -23.68
C LEU A 14 -16.69 0.10 -25.01
N LEU A 15 -17.57 0.73 -25.81
CA LEU A 15 -17.23 1.34 -27.11
C LEU A 15 -16.74 2.78 -26.99
N ASP A 16 -17.20 3.51 -25.98
CA ASP A 16 -16.80 4.89 -25.70
C ASP A 16 -16.91 5.20 -24.18
N PRO A 17 -15.78 5.23 -23.45
CA PRO A 17 -15.76 5.50 -22.00
C PRO A 17 -16.26 6.89 -21.60
N PHE A 18 -16.40 7.81 -22.56
CA PHE A 18 -16.75 9.22 -22.34
C PHE A 18 -18.17 9.57 -22.82
N HIS A 19 -18.88 8.64 -23.44
CA HIS A 19 -20.20 8.91 -24.05
C HIS A 19 -21.26 9.37 -23.03
N GLU A 20 -21.25 8.83 -21.80
CA GLU A 20 -22.17 9.30 -20.74
C GLU A 20 -21.78 10.68 -20.16
N VAL A 21 -20.58 11.20 -20.47
CA VAL A 21 -20.06 12.46 -19.91
C VAL A 21 -20.53 13.69 -20.70
N LEU A 22 -20.78 13.57 -22.00
CA LEU A 22 -20.94 14.73 -22.92
C LEU A 22 -22.38 15.09 -23.32
N ASP A 23 -23.38 14.24 -23.06
CA ASP A 23 -24.76 14.51 -23.54
C ASP A 23 -25.55 15.44 -22.62
N ARG A 24 -25.27 16.74 -22.65
CA ARG A 24 -26.24 17.81 -22.32
C ARG A 24 -25.92 19.19 -22.90
N GLU A 25 -25.45 19.27 -24.15
CA GLU A 25 -25.62 20.52 -24.92
C GLU A 25 -26.88 20.41 -25.80
N GLY A 26 -27.99 20.94 -25.28
CA GLY A 26 -29.20 21.20 -26.07
C GLY A 26 -29.05 22.51 -26.86
N PRO A 27 -29.70 22.66 -28.03
CA PRO A 27 -29.35 23.70 -28.99
C PRO A 27 -29.97 25.04 -28.60
N SER A 28 -29.15 26.05 -28.28
CA SER A 28 -29.59 27.45 -28.25
C SER A 28 -29.30 28.12 -29.59
N SER A 29 -30.35 28.26 -30.38
CA SER A 29 -30.44 29.07 -31.60
C SER A 29 -30.11 30.56 -31.35
N PHE A 30 -29.27 31.19 -32.17
CA PHE A 30 -29.45 32.58 -32.65
C PHE A 30 -28.47 32.91 -33.80
N THR A 31 -28.99 33.43 -34.92
CA THR A 31 -28.28 33.95 -36.10
C THR A 31 -28.17 35.50 -36.06
N PRO A 32 -27.32 36.13 -36.92
CA PRO A 32 -26.43 37.23 -36.52
C PRO A 32 -26.85 38.62 -37.04
N THR A 33 -26.23 39.70 -36.52
CA THR A 33 -26.00 40.93 -37.29
C THR A 33 -24.74 41.70 -36.86
N THR A 34 -23.95 42.01 -37.89
CA THR A 34 -22.70 42.75 -38.08
C THR A 34 -22.60 44.17 -37.48
N GLN A 35 -21.42 44.56 -36.95
CA GLN A 35 -20.58 45.67 -37.48
C GLN A 35 -19.18 45.77 -36.78
N ALA A 36 -18.15 45.92 -37.64
CA ALA A 36 -16.70 46.10 -37.42
C ALA A 36 -16.36 47.43 -36.72
N GLN A 37 -15.21 47.72 -36.08
CA GLN A 37 -13.76 47.39 -36.17
C GLN A 37 -13.06 48.14 -34.97
N PRO A 38 -11.71 48.16 -34.73
CA PRO A 38 -10.60 47.30 -35.15
C PRO A 38 -9.65 46.83 -34.00
N GLU A 39 -9.05 45.68 -34.22
CA GLU A 39 -7.64 45.29 -33.96
C GLU A 39 -6.97 45.61 -32.60
N ARG A 40 -6.96 44.59 -31.73
CA ARG A 40 -5.73 44.11 -31.09
C ARG A 40 -5.60 42.60 -31.36
N THR A 41 -4.41 42.21 -31.75
CA THR A 41 -3.90 40.85 -32.07
C THR A 41 -4.63 39.67 -31.37
N PRO A 42 -5.21 38.69 -32.11
CA PRO A 42 -6.04 37.63 -31.52
C PRO A 42 -5.34 36.26 -31.36
N ALA A 43 -4.02 36.20 -31.34
CA ALA A 43 -3.32 34.91 -31.17
C ALA A 43 -3.41 34.37 -29.73
N ASN A 44 -3.39 35.26 -28.73
CA ASN A 44 -3.43 34.84 -27.32
C ASN A 44 -4.85 34.63 -26.78
N SER A 45 -5.88 35.29 -27.34
CA SER A 45 -7.26 35.12 -26.83
C SER A 45 -7.92 33.84 -27.34
N ALA A 46 -7.52 33.33 -28.51
CA ALA A 46 -8.05 32.07 -29.06
C ALA A 46 -7.49 30.86 -28.30
N ALA A 47 -6.18 30.86 -28.01
CA ALA A 47 -5.55 29.83 -27.17
C ALA A 47 -6.11 29.84 -25.74
N LEU A 48 -6.33 31.03 -25.15
CA LEU A 48 -7.03 31.15 -23.87
C LEU A 48 -8.49 30.68 -23.96
N SER A 49 -9.24 30.94 -25.04
CA SER A 49 -10.63 30.50 -25.15
C SER A 49 -10.81 29.00 -25.36
N GLU A 50 -9.89 28.35 -26.08
CA GLU A 50 -9.88 26.89 -26.29
C GLU A 50 -9.51 26.18 -25.00
N VAL A 51 -8.48 26.69 -24.32
CA VAL A 51 -8.12 26.29 -22.96
C VAL A 51 -9.37 26.47 -22.09
N LEU A 52 -10.00 27.67 -22.04
CA LEU A 52 -11.18 28.01 -21.20
C LEU A 52 -12.43 27.13 -21.42
N SER A 53 -12.67 26.61 -22.63
CA SER A 53 -13.78 25.68 -22.90
C SER A 53 -13.61 24.30 -22.24
N ASP A 54 -12.37 23.91 -21.93
CA ASP A 54 -12.02 22.64 -21.26
C ASP A 54 -12.09 22.72 -19.72
N PHE A 55 -12.39 23.89 -19.12
CA PHE A 55 -12.31 24.15 -17.67
C PHE A 55 -13.61 23.92 -16.89
N SER A 56 -14.65 23.38 -17.51
CA SER A 56 -15.88 23.13 -16.77
C SER A 56 -15.63 22.09 -15.66
N THR A 57 -15.53 22.54 -14.41
CA THR A 57 -15.57 21.69 -13.22
C THR A 57 -16.96 21.11 -12.97
N GLU A 58 -17.94 21.40 -13.84
CA GLU A 58 -19.31 20.89 -13.71
C GLU A 58 -19.37 19.36 -13.74
N ILE A 59 -18.38 18.70 -14.36
CA ILE A 59 -18.26 17.23 -14.32
C ILE A 59 -18.17 16.71 -12.88
N PHE A 60 -17.58 17.49 -11.95
CA PHE A 60 -17.44 17.15 -10.53
C PHE A 60 -18.72 17.37 -9.72
N HIS A 61 -19.82 17.80 -10.34
CA HIS A 61 -21.16 17.66 -9.75
C HIS A 61 -21.65 16.21 -9.73
N ARG A 62 -20.99 15.32 -10.49
CA ARG A 62 -21.26 13.89 -10.47
C ARG A 62 -20.42 13.21 -9.37
N PRO A 63 -20.81 12.01 -8.89
CA PRO A 63 -19.98 11.22 -7.99
C PRO A 63 -18.56 11.07 -8.54
N ILE A 64 -17.57 11.36 -7.71
CA ILE A 64 -16.15 11.43 -8.11
C ILE A 64 -15.66 10.09 -8.67
N GLU A 65 -16.22 8.98 -8.20
CA GLU A 65 -15.93 7.64 -8.70
C GLU A 65 -16.32 7.50 -10.17
N LEU A 66 -17.42 8.13 -10.60
CA LEU A 66 -17.83 8.14 -11.99
C LEU A 66 -16.95 9.05 -12.83
N VAL A 67 -16.55 10.19 -12.28
CA VAL A 67 -15.69 11.17 -12.96
C VAL A 67 -14.30 10.59 -13.23
N LEU A 68 -13.73 9.86 -12.27
CA LEU A 68 -12.38 9.29 -12.38
C LEU A 68 -12.34 7.88 -12.98
N ARG A 69 -13.51 7.27 -13.24
CA ARG A 69 -13.65 5.96 -13.92
C ARG A 69 -12.90 5.85 -15.25
N PRO A 70 -12.83 6.89 -16.11
CA PRO A 70 -12.15 6.79 -17.38
C PRO A 70 -10.68 6.34 -17.27
N HIS A 71 -9.97 6.66 -16.18
CA HIS A 71 -8.62 6.13 -15.95
C HIS A 71 -8.59 4.60 -15.94
N ALA A 72 -9.54 3.95 -15.27
CA ALA A 72 -9.62 2.49 -15.23
C ALA A 72 -10.15 1.89 -16.54
N SER A 73 -11.11 2.55 -17.19
CA SER A 73 -11.70 2.09 -18.45
C SER A 73 -10.71 2.15 -19.61
N VAL A 74 -10.01 3.27 -19.78
CA VAL A 74 -8.98 3.43 -20.82
C VAL A 74 -7.82 2.47 -20.56
N ALA A 75 -7.38 2.32 -19.30
CA ALA A 75 -6.35 1.34 -18.98
C ALA A 75 -6.77 -0.10 -19.34
N GLN A 76 -8.03 -0.48 -19.11
CA GLN A 76 -8.57 -1.77 -19.53
C GLN A 76 -8.61 -1.93 -21.05
N ILE A 77 -8.98 -0.88 -21.81
CA ILE A 77 -8.98 -0.92 -23.28
C ILE A 77 -7.56 -1.23 -23.79
N ILE A 78 -6.55 -0.55 -23.26
CA ILE A 78 -5.15 -0.74 -23.68
C ILE A 78 -4.67 -2.15 -23.30
N LEU A 79 -4.95 -2.61 -22.07
CA LEU A 79 -4.60 -3.97 -21.63
C LEU A 79 -5.23 -5.05 -22.52
N THR A 80 -6.52 -4.92 -22.85
CA THR A 80 -7.21 -5.87 -23.72
C THR A 80 -6.52 -5.99 -25.09
N ARG A 81 -6.11 -4.85 -25.68
CA ARG A 81 -5.40 -4.83 -26.97
C ARG A 81 -4.02 -5.49 -26.87
N ILE A 82 -3.28 -5.24 -25.79
CA ILE A 82 -1.96 -5.86 -25.57
C ILE A 82 -2.09 -7.37 -25.39
N TYR A 83 -3.05 -7.84 -24.58
CA TYR A 83 -3.24 -9.28 -24.37
C TYR A 83 -3.72 -10.01 -25.63
N GLN A 84 -4.60 -9.38 -26.42
CA GLN A 84 -4.98 -9.92 -27.74
C GLN A 84 -3.75 -10.01 -28.66
N ALA A 85 -2.89 -9.01 -28.67
CA ALA A 85 -1.68 -9.00 -29.48
C ALA A 85 -0.60 -10.00 -29.02
N ARG A 86 -0.60 -10.44 -27.75
CA ARG A 86 0.27 -11.55 -27.30
C ARG A 86 -0.07 -12.89 -27.96
N THR A 87 -1.26 -13.03 -28.56
CA THR A 87 -1.64 -14.27 -29.25
C THR A 87 -1.05 -14.38 -30.67
N HIS A 88 -0.47 -13.30 -31.20
CA HIS A 88 0.15 -13.28 -32.52
C HIS A 88 1.69 -13.36 -32.42
N PRO A 89 2.35 -14.30 -33.14
CA PRO A 89 3.81 -14.53 -33.01
C PRO A 89 4.68 -13.31 -33.37
N GLU A 90 4.23 -12.46 -34.30
CA GLU A 90 4.97 -11.30 -34.78
C GLU A 90 5.04 -10.16 -33.74
N THR A 91 3.98 -9.98 -32.95
CA THR A 91 3.88 -8.96 -31.90
C THR A 91 4.31 -9.47 -30.53
N MET A 92 4.28 -10.78 -30.30
CA MET A 92 4.61 -11.43 -29.02
C MET A 92 6.03 -11.08 -28.56
N THR A 93 7.02 -11.17 -29.44
CA THR A 93 8.43 -10.90 -29.10
C THR A 93 8.68 -9.44 -28.68
N VAL A 94 7.98 -8.49 -29.31
CA VAL A 94 8.06 -7.07 -28.98
C VAL A 94 7.33 -6.78 -27.66
N ILE A 95 6.16 -7.38 -27.45
CA ILE A 95 5.36 -7.22 -26.23
C ILE A 95 6.02 -7.86 -25.01
N GLU A 96 6.72 -8.99 -25.17
CA GLU A 96 7.50 -9.58 -24.08
C GLU A 96 8.68 -8.69 -23.66
N ARG A 97 9.29 -8.01 -24.64
CA ARG A 97 10.46 -7.16 -24.39
C ARG A 97 10.12 -5.78 -23.82
N TYR A 98 9.01 -5.17 -24.25
CA TYR A 98 8.66 -3.78 -23.90
C TYR A 98 7.27 -3.63 -23.27
N GLY A 99 6.45 -4.68 -23.28
CA GLY A 99 5.06 -4.63 -22.82
C GLY A 99 4.88 -5.03 -21.37
N SER A 100 5.90 -5.53 -20.68
CA SER A 100 5.82 -5.84 -19.24
C SER A 100 5.57 -4.58 -18.44
N ASP A 101 6.38 -3.55 -18.67
CA ASP A 101 6.30 -2.26 -17.97
C ASP A 101 4.97 -1.55 -18.26
N LEU A 102 4.52 -1.59 -19.53
CA LEU A 102 3.22 -1.01 -19.91
C LEU A 102 2.06 -1.73 -19.22
N VAL A 103 2.09 -3.06 -19.16
CA VAL A 103 1.06 -3.84 -18.45
C VAL A 103 1.08 -3.54 -16.95
N GLU A 104 2.26 -3.48 -16.33
CA GLU A 104 2.40 -3.14 -14.91
C GLU A 104 1.76 -1.79 -14.60
N LYS A 105 2.12 -0.73 -15.33
CA LYS A 105 1.60 0.64 -15.10
C LYS A 105 0.08 0.72 -15.29
N LEU A 106 -0.47 0.04 -16.29
CA LEU A 106 -1.92 0.00 -16.55
C LEU A 106 -2.69 -0.79 -15.48
N GLU A 107 -2.13 -1.91 -15.01
CA GLU A 107 -2.69 -2.65 -13.88
C GLU A 107 -2.64 -1.84 -12.58
N GLU A 108 -1.55 -1.09 -12.36
CA GLU A 108 -1.40 -0.18 -11.23
C GLU A 108 -2.47 0.92 -11.25
N ILE A 109 -2.68 1.62 -12.37
CA ILE A 109 -3.76 2.63 -12.50
C ILE A 109 -5.12 2.05 -12.10
N ARG A 110 -5.45 0.84 -12.59
CA ARG A 110 -6.73 0.18 -12.26
C ARG A 110 -6.81 -0.23 -10.80
N ARG A 111 -5.70 -0.66 -10.20
CA ARG A 111 -5.60 -1.00 -8.78
C ARG A 111 -5.85 0.23 -7.92
N TYR A 112 -5.20 1.36 -8.21
CA TYR A 112 -5.38 2.60 -7.47
C TYR A 112 -6.80 3.16 -7.59
N TYR A 113 -7.40 3.09 -8.78
CA TYR A 113 -8.80 3.48 -8.95
C TYR A 113 -9.74 2.63 -8.09
N ARG A 114 -9.51 1.32 -8.00
CA ARG A 114 -10.31 0.45 -7.11
C ARG A 114 -10.16 0.85 -5.64
N VAL A 115 -8.92 1.09 -5.19
CA VAL A 115 -8.64 1.54 -3.81
C VAL A 115 -9.33 2.87 -3.54
N PHE A 116 -9.25 3.81 -4.47
CA PHE A 116 -9.91 5.10 -4.38
C PHE A 116 -11.43 4.95 -4.19
N VAL A 117 -12.10 4.14 -5.02
CA VAL A 117 -13.56 3.89 -4.92
C VAL A 117 -13.92 3.21 -3.60
N GLU A 118 -13.14 2.21 -3.19
CA GLU A 118 -13.39 1.47 -1.94
C GLU A 118 -13.17 2.33 -0.69
N THR A 119 -12.30 3.33 -0.74
CA THR A 119 -11.97 4.18 0.42
C THR A 119 -12.71 5.51 0.42
N SER A 120 -13.18 6.00 -0.72
CA SER A 120 -13.85 7.30 -0.85
C SER A 120 -15.38 7.21 -0.81
N SER A 121 -15.93 6.03 -0.52
CA SER A 121 -17.38 5.86 -0.39
C SER A 121 -17.96 6.75 0.71
N GLU A 122 -19.16 7.27 0.46
CA GLU A 122 -19.83 8.20 1.36
C GLU A 122 -19.96 7.61 2.77
N ASP A 123 -20.41 6.36 2.90
CA ASP A 123 -20.51 5.63 4.18
C ASP A 123 -19.19 5.55 4.96
N LEU A 124 -18.06 5.39 4.27
CA LEU A 124 -16.75 5.32 4.92
C LEU A 124 -16.25 6.71 5.31
N LEU A 125 -16.43 7.70 4.44
CA LEU A 125 -16.14 9.09 4.76
C LEU A 125 -16.98 9.59 5.94
N GLU A 126 -18.25 9.19 6.03
CA GLU A 126 -19.12 9.48 7.18
C GLU A 126 -18.59 8.86 8.47
N LYS A 127 -18.20 7.58 8.43
CA LYS A 127 -17.65 6.88 9.60
C LYS A 127 -16.31 7.46 10.05
N GLU A 128 -15.44 7.78 9.11
CA GLU A 128 -14.14 8.43 9.37
C GLU A 128 -14.34 9.83 9.96
N ALA A 129 -15.25 10.62 9.37
CA ALA A 129 -15.59 11.93 9.87
C ALA A 129 -16.18 11.85 11.27
N ALA A 130 -17.18 11.00 11.52
CA ALA A 130 -17.80 10.87 12.83
C ALA A 130 -16.80 10.56 13.96
N ARG A 131 -15.75 9.77 13.68
CA ARG A 131 -14.65 9.48 14.62
C ARG A 131 -13.75 10.69 14.86
N LEU A 132 -13.36 11.37 13.80
CA LEU A 132 -12.41 12.48 13.85
C LEU A 132 -13.05 13.78 14.37
N VAL A 133 -14.32 14.02 14.07
CA VAL A 133 -15.04 15.24 14.44
C VAL A 133 -15.20 15.36 15.96
N LYS A 134 -15.49 14.25 16.67
CA LYS A 134 -15.52 14.24 18.14
C LYS A 134 -14.18 14.67 18.76
N ARG A 135 -13.07 14.32 18.11
CA ARG A 135 -11.71 14.65 18.53
C ARG A 135 -11.32 16.10 18.23
N PHE A 136 -11.84 16.67 17.14
CA PHE A 136 -11.55 18.05 16.73
C PHE A 136 -12.49 19.09 17.36
N PHE A 137 -13.75 18.74 17.65
CA PHE A 137 -14.80 19.71 18.03
C PHE A 137 -15.55 19.39 19.33
N GLN A 138 -15.07 18.44 20.16
CA GLN A 138 -15.71 18.00 21.41
C GLN A 138 -17.10 17.35 21.19
N ASP A 139 -17.88 17.13 22.26
CA ASP A 139 -19.18 16.45 22.20
C ASP A 139 -20.28 17.33 21.57
N ASN A 140 -21.05 16.74 20.64
CA ASN A 140 -22.12 17.35 19.81
C ASN A 140 -21.66 18.29 18.68
N PRO A 141 -20.85 17.81 17.73
CA PRO A 141 -20.46 18.62 16.58
C PRO A 141 -21.63 18.89 15.63
N ASN A 142 -21.66 20.09 15.07
CA ASN A 142 -22.64 20.49 14.07
C ASN A 142 -22.34 19.81 12.71
N GLU A 143 -23.33 19.79 11.80
CA GLU A 143 -23.17 19.14 10.49
C GLU A 143 -22.02 19.77 9.67
N ASN A 144 -21.83 21.09 9.74
CA ASN A 144 -20.75 21.76 9.01
C ASN A 144 -19.33 21.39 9.53
N GLN A 145 -19.19 21.04 10.81
CA GLN A 145 -17.95 20.51 11.41
C GLN A 145 -17.69 19.07 10.97
N LYS A 146 -18.75 18.28 10.73
CA LYS A 146 -18.62 16.97 10.10
C LYS A 146 -18.19 17.10 8.65
N ASP A 147 -18.82 18.00 7.92
CA ASP A 147 -18.51 18.31 6.53
C ASP A 147 -17.08 18.81 6.36
N PHE A 148 -16.55 19.60 7.31
CA PHE A 148 -15.14 20.01 7.33
C PHE A 148 -14.17 18.82 7.27
N ILE A 149 -14.40 17.81 8.12
CA ILE A 149 -13.55 16.63 8.16
C ILE A 149 -13.77 15.75 6.93
N LYS A 150 -15.01 15.63 6.45
CA LYS A 150 -15.32 14.91 5.21
C LYS A 150 -14.59 15.53 4.03
N LEU A 151 -14.67 16.84 3.85
CA LEU A 151 -14.02 17.57 2.76
C LEU A 151 -12.49 17.44 2.83
N LYS A 152 -11.93 17.52 4.03
CA LYS A 152 -10.50 17.28 4.26
C LYS A 152 -10.07 15.90 3.74
N ARG A 153 -10.79 14.84 4.16
CA ARG A 153 -10.46 13.46 3.77
C ARG A 153 -10.69 13.20 2.30
N PHE A 154 -11.75 13.77 1.75
CA PHE A 154 -12.07 13.73 0.33
C PHE A 154 -10.93 14.35 -0.50
N TYR A 155 -10.45 15.53 -0.10
CA TYR A 155 -9.31 16.20 -0.74
C TYR A 155 -8.03 15.35 -0.69
N GLU A 156 -7.66 14.84 0.49
CA GLU A 156 -6.47 14.00 0.67
C GLU A 156 -6.51 12.77 -0.25
N LYS A 157 -7.67 12.10 -0.35
CA LYS A 157 -7.85 10.89 -1.17
C LYS A 157 -7.78 11.17 -2.68
N ILE A 158 -8.42 12.23 -3.16
CA ILE A 158 -8.37 12.59 -4.59
C ILE A 158 -6.97 13.07 -4.97
N ARG A 159 -6.33 13.90 -4.15
CA ARG A 159 -4.98 14.39 -4.44
C ARG A 159 -3.96 13.26 -4.48
N SER A 160 -4.00 12.33 -3.52
CA SER A 160 -3.13 11.15 -3.52
C SER A 160 -3.35 10.26 -4.74
N PHE A 161 -4.61 10.08 -5.16
CA PHE A 161 -4.93 9.36 -6.39
C PHE A 161 -4.39 10.09 -7.64
N GLN A 162 -4.59 11.41 -7.72
CA GLN A 162 -4.17 12.25 -8.84
C GLN A 162 -2.66 12.20 -9.04
N ASP A 163 -1.87 12.41 -7.97
CA ASP A 163 -0.40 12.47 -8.07
C ASP A 163 0.18 11.15 -8.59
N ILE A 164 -0.36 10.00 -8.15
CA ILE A 164 0.08 8.67 -8.58
C ILE A 164 -0.34 8.37 -10.04
N VAL A 165 -1.59 8.69 -10.37
CA VAL A 165 -2.14 8.34 -11.69
C VAL A 165 -1.55 9.22 -12.78
N ASP A 166 -1.21 10.48 -12.47
CA ASP A 166 -0.48 11.38 -13.37
C ASP A 166 0.91 10.81 -13.74
N GLU A 167 1.69 10.39 -12.74
CA GLU A 167 3.00 9.73 -12.96
C GLU A 167 2.87 8.50 -13.88
N HIS A 168 1.93 7.62 -13.58
CA HIS A 168 1.73 6.41 -14.38
C HIS A 168 1.23 6.71 -15.80
N TRP A 169 0.37 7.71 -16.01
CA TRP A 169 -0.06 8.08 -17.36
C TRP A 169 1.06 8.71 -18.18
N ASN A 170 1.95 9.46 -17.55
CA ASN A 170 3.15 9.98 -18.21
C ASN A 170 4.07 8.86 -18.71
N ASP A 171 4.26 7.81 -17.91
CA ASP A 171 5.02 6.62 -18.32
C ASP A 171 4.31 5.83 -19.42
N VAL A 172 2.98 5.65 -19.30
CA VAL A 172 2.14 4.98 -20.31
C VAL A 172 2.22 5.71 -21.65
N GLN A 173 2.19 7.05 -21.66
CA GLN A 173 2.34 7.86 -22.88
C GLN A 173 3.69 7.58 -23.57
N LYS A 174 4.81 7.64 -22.83
CA LYS A 174 6.16 7.36 -23.36
C LYS A 174 6.26 5.95 -23.97
N LEU A 175 5.66 4.97 -23.29
CA LEU A 175 5.62 3.59 -23.77
C LEU A 175 4.76 3.47 -25.02
N ILE A 176 3.57 4.07 -25.05
CA ILE A 176 2.69 4.09 -26.23
C ILE A 176 3.39 4.73 -27.44
N ASP A 177 4.10 5.84 -27.23
CA ASP A 177 4.89 6.49 -28.28
C ASP A 177 5.96 5.54 -28.84
N THR A 178 6.62 4.77 -27.97
CA THR A 178 7.57 3.72 -28.36
C THR A 178 6.89 2.63 -29.21
N PHE A 179 5.72 2.13 -28.77
CA PHE A 179 4.93 1.15 -29.51
C PHE A 179 4.42 1.66 -30.86
N SER A 180 4.24 2.98 -31.00
CA SER A 180 3.80 3.63 -32.25
C SER A 180 4.90 3.65 -33.32
N ILE A 181 6.17 3.70 -32.90
CA ILE A 181 7.32 3.73 -33.79
C ILE A 181 7.62 2.33 -34.34
N ILE A 182 7.47 1.30 -33.52
CA ILE A 182 7.73 -0.11 -33.89
C ILE A 182 6.67 -0.60 -34.88
N ASN A 183 7.11 -1.09 -36.05
CA ASN A 183 6.20 -1.44 -37.16
C ASN A 183 5.22 -2.56 -36.80
N GLU A 184 5.69 -3.55 -36.05
CA GLU A 184 4.96 -4.72 -35.61
C GLU A 184 3.81 -4.34 -34.69
N THR A 185 3.95 -3.29 -33.87
CA THR A 185 2.99 -2.91 -32.83
C THR A 185 2.23 -1.62 -33.10
N ARG A 186 2.60 -0.85 -34.13
CA ARG A 186 1.96 0.44 -34.48
C ARG A 186 0.44 0.34 -34.61
N HIS A 187 -0.06 -0.77 -35.14
CA HIS A 187 -1.50 -0.98 -35.33
C HIS A 187 -2.28 -1.12 -34.01
N LEU A 188 -1.61 -1.51 -32.92
CA LEU A 188 -2.23 -1.69 -31.59
C LEU A 188 -2.54 -0.37 -30.90
N VAL A 189 -1.70 0.64 -31.19
CA VAL A 189 -1.74 1.95 -30.53
C VAL A 189 -2.22 3.08 -31.42
N LYS A 190 -2.58 2.81 -32.67
CA LYS A 190 -2.80 3.83 -33.72
C LYS A 190 -3.80 4.93 -33.34
N ASP A 191 -4.84 4.61 -32.59
CA ASP A 191 -5.92 5.52 -32.16
C ASP A 191 -5.81 5.93 -30.68
N LEU A 192 -4.84 5.40 -29.93
CA LEU A 192 -4.66 5.78 -28.52
C LEU A 192 -4.17 7.23 -28.36
N PRO A 193 -3.15 7.71 -29.10
CA PRO A 193 -2.67 9.10 -29.01
C PRO A 193 -3.69 10.14 -29.46
N ASP A 194 -4.57 9.80 -30.40
CA ASP A 194 -5.49 10.77 -30.99
C ASP A 194 -6.86 10.77 -30.32
N ARG A 195 -7.29 9.64 -29.74
CA ARG A 195 -8.64 9.49 -29.16
C ARG A 195 -8.62 9.46 -27.63
N TYR A 196 -7.88 8.52 -27.03
CA TYR A 196 -8.06 8.20 -25.61
C TYR A 196 -7.10 8.96 -24.68
N LEU A 197 -5.83 9.12 -25.07
CA LEU A 197 -4.84 9.82 -24.24
C LEU A 197 -5.15 11.32 -24.08
N PRO A 198 -5.62 12.06 -25.11
CA PRO A 198 -6.02 13.46 -24.93
C PRO A 198 -7.16 13.63 -23.92
N GLU A 199 -8.12 12.71 -23.90
CA GLU A 199 -9.25 12.74 -22.96
C GLU A 199 -8.80 12.44 -21.53
N VAL A 200 -7.88 11.49 -21.34
CA VAL A 200 -7.27 11.21 -20.03
C VAL A 200 -6.46 12.41 -19.54
N ASN A 201 -5.66 13.03 -20.40
CA ASN A 201 -4.88 14.22 -20.06
C ASN A 201 -5.80 15.41 -19.73
N SER A 202 -6.92 15.57 -20.46
CA SER A 202 -7.95 16.55 -20.12
C SER A 202 -8.53 16.27 -18.73
N LEU A 203 -8.84 15.01 -18.40
CA LEU A 203 -9.35 14.62 -17.08
C LEU A 203 -8.33 14.89 -15.96
N LEU A 204 -7.05 14.59 -16.16
CA LEU A 204 -5.97 14.89 -15.21
C LEU A 204 -5.91 16.39 -14.93
N ARG A 205 -5.91 17.22 -15.98
CA ARG A 205 -5.92 18.68 -15.84
C ARG A 205 -7.15 19.19 -15.10
N ARG A 206 -8.34 18.71 -15.47
CA ARG A 206 -9.61 19.07 -14.80
C ARG A 206 -9.61 18.69 -13.32
N THR A 207 -9.04 17.54 -12.97
CA THR A 207 -8.92 17.07 -11.58
C THR A 207 -7.92 17.91 -10.79
N ALA A 208 -6.78 18.27 -11.37
CA ALA A 208 -5.82 19.18 -10.74
C ALA A 208 -6.43 20.56 -10.44
N LEU A 209 -7.21 21.10 -11.39
CA LEU A 209 -7.92 22.38 -11.22
C LEU A 209 -9.01 22.30 -10.15
N PHE A 210 -9.78 21.22 -10.14
CA PHE A 210 -10.77 20.97 -9.09
C PHE A 210 -10.12 20.91 -7.70
N LEU A 211 -8.97 20.25 -7.57
CA LEU A 211 -8.21 20.24 -6.33
C LEU A 211 -7.68 21.64 -5.96
N LEU A 212 -7.19 22.42 -6.92
CA LEU A 212 -6.78 23.79 -6.66
C LEU A 212 -7.94 24.63 -6.11
N HIS A 213 -9.12 24.52 -6.73
CA HIS A 213 -10.33 25.18 -6.28
C HIS A 213 -10.73 24.78 -4.86
N LEU A 214 -10.71 23.47 -4.55
CA LEU A 214 -10.99 22.98 -3.20
C LEU A 214 -9.97 23.48 -2.17
N LYS A 215 -8.69 23.55 -2.55
CA LYS A 215 -7.60 24.04 -1.69
C LYS A 215 -7.85 25.48 -1.26
N GLU A 216 -8.25 26.33 -2.21
CA GLU A 216 -8.52 27.73 -1.92
C GLU A 216 -9.82 27.95 -1.17
N TYR A 217 -10.90 27.32 -1.62
CA TYR A 217 -12.20 27.39 -0.97
C TYR A 217 -12.12 26.98 0.50
N ALA A 218 -11.43 25.88 0.78
CA ALA A 218 -11.32 25.31 2.12
C ALA A 218 -10.11 25.83 2.92
N LYS A 219 -9.32 26.77 2.37
CA LYS A 219 -8.12 27.36 2.99
C LYS A 219 -7.13 26.30 3.51
N ILE A 220 -6.70 25.41 2.63
CA ILE A 220 -5.72 24.37 2.97
C ILE A 220 -4.32 25.00 2.99
N GLU A 221 -3.68 25.03 4.16
CA GLU A 221 -2.46 25.80 4.44
C GLU A 221 -1.18 25.05 4.03
N ASP A 222 -1.01 23.82 4.53
CA ASP A 222 0.20 23.01 4.37
C ASP A 222 -0.15 21.63 3.80
N GLN A 223 0.71 21.13 2.91
CA GLN A 223 0.68 19.77 2.39
C GLN A 223 1.95 19.06 2.86
N SER A 224 1.81 18.01 3.66
CA SER A 224 2.93 17.17 4.07
C SER A 224 2.72 15.74 3.60
N ASN A 225 3.67 15.25 2.82
CA ASN A 225 3.79 13.84 2.51
C ASN A 225 4.42 13.15 3.71
N ASP A 226 3.69 12.21 4.30
CA ASP A 226 4.23 11.37 5.36
C ASP A 226 5.30 10.46 4.74
N ALA A 227 6.57 10.67 5.07
CA ALA A 227 7.70 9.92 4.48
C ALA A 227 7.64 8.40 4.72
N ILE A 228 6.75 7.92 5.59
CA ILE A 228 6.64 6.51 5.99
C ILE A 228 5.42 5.83 5.38
N THR A 229 4.28 6.53 5.31
CA THR A 229 3.04 5.99 4.70
C THR A 229 2.82 6.49 3.27
N GLY A 230 3.54 7.53 2.86
CA GLY A 230 3.33 8.35 1.67
C GLY A 230 1.93 8.97 1.56
N ASN A 231 1.09 8.87 2.59
CA ASN A 231 -0.22 9.50 2.60
C ASN A 231 -0.07 11.02 2.68
N LEU A 232 -0.76 11.71 1.77
CA LEU A 232 -0.87 13.17 1.82
C LEU A 232 -1.72 13.55 3.04
N THR A 233 -1.11 14.28 3.96
CA THR A 233 -1.83 14.91 5.07
C THR A 233 -1.89 16.40 4.83
N VAL A 234 -3.09 16.96 4.96
CA VAL A 234 -3.27 18.40 4.77
C VAL A 234 -3.62 19.10 6.07
N ARG A 235 -3.08 20.30 6.24
CA ARG A 235 -3.45 21.18 7.34
C ARG A 235 -4.61 22.06 6.91
N MET A 236 -5.69 22.00 7.68
CA MET A 236 -6.89 22.81 7.47
C MET A 236 -7.31 23.43 8.80
N VAL A 237 -7.68 24.70 8.77
CA VAL A 237 -8.24 25.42 9.92
C VAL A 237 -9.74 25.59 9.71
N TYR A 238 -10.52 25.22 10.72
CA TYR A 238 -11.98 25.34 10.64
C TYR A 238 -12.43 26.79 10.77
N ASP A 239 -13.22 27.25 9.79
CA ASP A 239 -13.86 28.54 9.73
C ASP A 239 -15.38 28.33 9.70
N PRO A 240 -16.13 28.74 10.74
CA PRO A 240 -17.59 28.57 10.80
C PRO A 240 -18.35 29.24 9.65
N LYS A 241 -17.73 30.20 8.94
CA LYS A 241 -18.34 30.91 7.81
C LYS A 241 -18.31 30.13 6.49
N ILE A 242 -17.44 29.13 6.39
CA ILE A 242 -17.28 28.29 5.21
C ILE A 242 -18.25 27.11 5.31
N ARG A 243 -18.92 26.77 4.20
CA ARG A 243 -19.79 25.60 4.11
C ARG A 243 -19.00 24.46 3.47
N TYR A 244 -18.57 23.49 4.26
CA TYR A 244 -17.59 22.48 3.83
C TYR A 244 -18.16 21.32 3.00
N THR A 245 -19.08 21.60 2.07
CA THR A 245 -19.59 20.60 1.11
C THR A 245 -18.98 20.82 -0.26
N VAL A 246 -18.75 19.73 -1.00
CA VAL A 246 -18.24 19.81 -2.40
C VAL A 246 -19.16 20.66 -3.28
N GLU A 247 -20.48 20.53 -3.11
CA GLU A 247 -21.46 21.37 -3.81
C GLU A 247 -21.33 22.87 -3.49
N ALA A 248 -21.00 23.22 -2.25
CA ALA A 248 -20.84 24.62 -1.86
C ALA A 248 -19.53 25.21 -2.41
N ALA A 249 -18.47 24.41 -2.47
CA ALA A 249 -17.23 24.77 -3.13
C ALA A 249 -17.46 25.01 -4.63
N LEU A 250 -18.16 24.09 -5.32
CA LEU A 250 -18.45 24.23 -6.76
C LEU A 250 -19.37 25.41 -7.11
N ARG A 251 -20.14 25.93 -6.14
CA ARG A 251 -21.08 27.06 -6.34
C ARG A 251 -20.53 28.41 -5.84
N SER A 252 -19.35 28.45 -5.23
CA SER A 252 -18.82 29.71 -4.72
C SER A 252 -18.26 30.58 -5.85
N GLU A 253 -18.80 31.79 -6.00
CA GLU A 253 -18.26 32.81 -6.92
C GLU A 253 -16.94 33.42 -6.42
N GLU A 254 -16.62 33.27 -5.12
CA GLU A 254 -15.34 33.68 -4.54
C GLU A 254 -14.23 32.70 -4.93
N GLY A 255 -13.34 33.14 -5.82
CA GLY A 255 -12.24 32.33 -6.37
C GLY A 255 -12.35 32.14 -7.88
N GLY A 256 -12.62 33.23 -8.63
CA GLY A 256 -12.63 33.18 -10.09
C GLY A 256 -11.34 32.54 -10.61
N LEU A 257 -11.46 31.35 -11.19
CA LEU A 257 -10.38 30.51 -11.72
C LEU A 257 -9.47 31.27 -12.73
N GLU A 258 -10.04 32.31 -13.36
CA GLU A 258 -9.36 33.28 -14.24
C GLU A 258 -8.28 34.13 -13.53
N GLU A 259 -8.41 34.36 -12.22
CA GLU A 259 -7.44 35.09 -11.39
C GLU A 259 -6.38 34.14 -10.79
N LEU A 260 -6.69 32.84 -10.70
CA LEU A 260 -5.79 31.78 -10.20
C LEU A 260 -4.79 31.34 -11.26
N LEU A 261 -5.22 31.23 -12.51
CA LEU A 261 -4.35 30.96 -13.65
C LEU A 261 -3.34 32.10 -13.92
N LYS A 262 -3.65 33.34 -13.51
CA LYS A 262 -2.72 34.48 -13.56
C LYS A 262 -1.69 34.50 -12.44
N ARG A 263 -1.88 33.70 -11.38
CA ARG A 263 -1.00 33.61 -10.20
C ARG A 263 -0.22 32.31 -10.11
N ALA A 264 -0.56 31.30 -10.91
CA ALA A 264 0.28 30.13 -11.07
C ALA A 264 1.63 30.57 -11.67
N PRO A 265 2.77 30.28 -11.02
CA PRO A 265 4.06 30.51 -11.65
C PRO A 265 4.12 29.69 -12.94
N GLU A 266 4.56 30.31 -14.03
CA GLU A 266 4.97 29.58 -15.23
C GLU A 266 5.96 28.51 -14.77
N SER A 267 5.63 27.25 -14.99
CA SER A 267 6.49 26.14 -14.65
C SER A 267 7.79 26.28 -15.43
N ASP A 268 8.86 26.68 -14.75
CA ASP A 268 10.22 26.52 -15.26
C ASP A 268 10.45 25.02 -15.45
N GLU A 269 10.39 24.59 -16.70
CA GLU A 269 11.08 23.40 -17.19
C GLU A 269 12.56 23.60 -16.88
N ASP A 270 13.07 23.05 -15.77
CA ASP A 270 14.47 22.65 -15.51
C ASP A 270 14.78 22.67 -14.00
N GLU A 271 14.20 21.74 -13.23
CA GLU A 271 14.88 21.25 -12.02
C GLU A 271 14.77 19.71 -12.00
N GLU A 272 15.89 19.06 -12.32
CA GLU A 272 16.14 17.65 -12.00
C GLU A 272 16.09 17.50 -10.47
N GLU A 273 14.89 17.37 -9.91
CA GLU A 273 14.73 16.84 -8.56
C GLU A 273 15.18 15.37 -8.59
N GLU A 274 16.27 15.10 -7.87
CA GLU A 274 16.78 13.76 -7.59
C GLU A 274 15.61 12.84 -7.19
N GLN A 275 15.20 11.99 -8.13
CA GLN A 275 14.22 10.94 -7.91
C GLN A 275 14.77 9.96 -6.85
N SER A 276 14.44 10.20 -5.59
CA SER A 276 14.39 9.11 -4.62
C SER A 276 13.36 8.11 -5.15
N PRO A 277 13.65 6.80 -5.23
CA PRO A 277 12.69 5.83 -5.72
C PRO A 277 11.52 5.75 -4.72
N ILE A 278 10.42 6.42 -5.04
CA ILE A 278 9.20 6.44 -4.25
C ILE A 278 8.59 5.04 -4.36
N ALA A 279 8.83 4.20 -3.37
CA ALA A 279 8.16 2.92 -3.26
C ALA A 279 6.65 3.15 -3.05
N SER A 280 5.86 2.83 -4.08
CA SER A 280 4.41 2.84 -4.13
C SER A 280 3.72 2.47 -2.80
N ILE A 281 3.00 3.47 -2.26
CA ILE A 281 2.21 3.46 -1.01
C ILE A 281 1.21 2.30 -0.91
N ALA A 282 0.67 1.83 -2.04
CA ALA A 282 -0.37 0.80 -2.04
C ALA A 282 0.16 -0.63 -2.24
N ARG A 283 1.47 -0.85 -2.44
CA ARG A 283 2.03 -2.23 -2.47
C ARG A 283 1.93 -2.93 -1.10
N ASN A 284 1.70 -2.16 -0.03
CA ASN A 284 1.74 -2.62 1.36
C ASN A 284 0.40 -2.56 2.10
N ILE A 285 -0.77 -2.49 1.44
CA ILE A 285 -2.08 -2.60 2.12
C ILE A 285 -2.68 -3.99 1.86
N VAL A 286 -2.79 -4.81 2.90
CA VAL A 286 -3.57 -6.03 2.92
C VAL A 286 -5.05 -5.65 2.98
N LEU A 287 -5.69 -5.68 1.83
CA LEU A 287 -7.13 -5.93 1.77
C LEU A 287 -7.33 -7.36 2.27
N GLU A 288 -8.31 -7.59 3.16
CA GLU A 288 -8.75 -8.96 3.46
C GLU A 288 -8.86 -9.74 2.16
N SER A 289 -8.09 -10.82 2.05
CA SER A 289 -8.05 -11.65 0.86
C SER A 289 -9.49 -11.99 0.47
N ARG A 290 -9.81 -12.05 -0.84
CA ARG A 290 -11.15 -12.48 -1.29
C ARG A 290 -11.54 -13.80 -0.59
N SER A 291 -10.57 -14.69 -0.36
CA SER A 291 -10.71 -15.94 0.39
C SER A 291 -11.21 -15.74 1.83
N ARG A 292 -10.71 -14.74 2.59
CA ARG A 292 -11.12 -14.42 3.96
C ARG A 292 -12.56 -13.90 4.06
N ARG A 293 -13.02 -13.12 3.06
CA ARG A 293 -14.42 -12.62 3.01
C ARG A 293 -15.44 -13.73 2.72
N PHE A 294 -15.05 -14.78 2.01
CA PHE A 294 -15.94 -15.89 1.64
C PHE A 294 -15.79 -17.13 2.54
N HIS A 295 -14.64 -17.31 3.21
CA HIS A 295 -14.32 -18.50 4.00
C HIS A 295 -13.69 -18.17 5.37
N HIS A 296 -14.32 -17.30 6.15
CA HIS A 296 -13.85 -16.96 7.51
C HIS A 296 -13.68 -18.18 8.44
N SER A 297 -14.35 -19.31 8.13
CA SER A 297 -14.26 -20.57 8.86
C SER A 297 -13.10 -21.48 8.45
N SER A 298 -12.29 -21.10 7.46
CA SER A 298 -11.26 -21.99 6.87
C SER A 298 -9.82 -21.55 7.18
N TYR A 299 -9.63 -20.47 7.94
CA TYR A 299 -8.32 -19.92 8.25
C TYR A 299 -8.21 -19.55 9.73
N PHE A 300 -7.01 -19.70 10.28
CA PHE A 300 -6.60 -19.05 11.53
C PHE A 300 -5.87 -17.76 11.20
N ALA A 301 -6.24 -16.65 11.82
CA ALA A 301 -5.63 -15.35 11.53
C ALA A 301 -5.60 -14.45 12.75
N VAL A 302 -4.59 -13.58 12.82
CA VAL A 302 -4.54 -12.51 13.82
C VAL A 302 -5.60 -11.45 13.49
N PRO A 303 -6.39 -10.97 14.47
CA PRO A 303 -7.27 -9.83 14.29
C PRO A 303 -6.44 -8.57 14.11
N LEU A 304 -6.77 -7.78 13.09
CA LEU A 304 -6.16 -6.48 12.89
C LEU A 304 -6.73 -5.51 13.93
N LEU A 305 -5.86 -4.94 14.75
CA LEU A 305 -6.18 -3.86 15.68
C LEU A 305 -5.76 -2.54 15.05
N GLY A 306 -6.57 -1.51 15.27
CA GLY A 306 -6.36 -0.21 14.66
C GLY A 306 -7.06 -0.06 13.30
N SER A 307 -7.39 1.19 12.99
CA SER A 307 -8.13 1.58 11.80
C SER A 307 -7.26 2.24 10.74
N ARG A 308 -6.03 2.63 11.09
CA ARG A 308 -5.07 3.35 10.22
C ARG A 308 -4.41 2.45 9.18
N ASP A 309 -4.00 3.04 8.06
CA ASP A 309 -3.46 2.30 6.91
C ASP A 309 -2.15 1.56 7.23
N TRP A 310 -1.29 2.12 8.08
CA TRP A 310 -0.05 1.45 8.50
C TRP A 310 -0.30 0.15 9.28
N ASN A 311 -1.44 0.05 9.97
CA ASN A 311 -1.88 -1.15 10.70
C ASN A 311 -2.45 -2.24 9.76
N ARG A 312 -2.58 -1.95 8.46
CA ARG A 312 -3.17 -2.84 7.46
C ARG A 312 -2.14 -3.41 6.50
N SER A 313 -0.86 -3.46 6.89
CA SER A 313 0.20 -3.98 6.02
C SER A 313 0.46 -5.48 6.15
N PRO A 314 1.17 -6.12 5.18
CA PRO A 314 1.49 -7.55 5.22
C PRO A 314 2.26 -8.01 6.45
N HIS A 315 2.76 -7.06 7.24
CA HIS A 315 3.43 -7.33 8.50
C HIS A 315 2.47 -7.57 9.68
N TYR A 316 1.24 -7.04 9.59
CA TYR A 316 0.18 -7.22 10.58
C TYR A 316 -0.71 -8.43 10.28
N SER A 317 -0.64 -8.97 9.06
CA SER A 317 -1.33 -10.20 8.67
C SER A 317 -0.46 -11.42 8.89
N LEU A 318 -0.95 -12.37 9.68
CA LEU A 318 -0.46 -13.75 9.74
C LEU A 318 -1.68 -14.66 9.63
N GLU A 319 -1.73 -15.48 8.58
CA GLU A 319 -2.87 -16.33 8.22
C GLU A 319 -2.40 -17.75 7.92
N ILE A 320 -3.14 -18.75 8.39
CA ILE A 320 -2.85 -20.18 8.20
C ILE A 320 -4.11 -20.88 7.72
N GLY A 321 -4.00 -21.71 6.67
CA GLY A 321 -5.08 -22.57 6.23
C GLY A 321 -5.39 -23.65 7.28
N MET A 322 -6.67 -23.85 7.62
CA MET A 322 -7.07 -24.85 8.61
C MET A 322 -6.65 -26.27 8.20
N ILE A 323 -6.69 -26.57 6.90
CA ILE A 323 -6.26 -27.87 6.35
C ILE A 323 -4.75 -28.07 6.55
N ASP A 324 -3.94 -27.07 6.22
CA ASP A 324 -2.48 -27.14 6.37
C ASP A 324 -2.08 -27.35 7.84
N TYR A 325 -2.76 -26.64 8.75
CA TYR A 325 -2.59 -26.84 10.19
C TYR A 325 -3.01 -28.24 10.65
N GLU A 326 -4.17 -28.73 10.22
CA GLU A 326 -4.66 -30.06 10.60
C GLU A 326 -3.77 -31.19 10.10
N GLU A 327 -3.25 -31.08 8.89
CA GLU A 327 -2.30 -32.04 8.32
C GLU A 327 -0.99 -32.05 9.12
N GLU A 328 -0.39 -30.88 9.37
CA GLU A 328 0.86 -30.81 10.13
C GLU A 328 0.68 -31.24 11.59
N ARG A 329 -0.46 -30.87 12.20
CA ARG A 329 -0.81 -31.32 13.55
C ARG A 329 -0.90 -32.84 13.64
N ARG A 330 -1.37 -33.55 12.62
CA ARG A 330 -1.34 -35.02 12.60
C ARG A 330 0.08 -35.56 12.58
N PHE A 331 0.99 -34.96 11.82
CA PHE A 331 2.41 -35.34 11.87
C PHE A 331 3.02 -35.11 13.25
N PHE A 332 2.62 -34.03 13.92
CA PHE A 332 3.01 -33.75 15.29
C PHE A 332 2.49 -34.82 16.26
N GLU A 333 1.19 -35.14 16.21
CA GLU A 333 0.58 -36.13 17.09
C GLU A 333 1.18 -37.53 16.87
N ASP A 334 1.48 -37.89 15.62
CA ASP A 334 2.14 -39.14 15.24
C ASP A 334 3.64 -39.20 15.57
N ALA A 335 4.24 -38.07 15.95
CA ALA A 335 5.67 -38.00 16.25
C ALA A 335 6.04 -38.98 17.38
N PHE A 336 7.23 -39.57 17.24
CA PHE A 336 7.81 -40.47 18.23
C PHE A 336 8.92 -39.82 19.07
N HIS A 337 9.42 -38.66 18.62
CA HIS A 337 10.41 -37.87 19.34
C HIS A 337 10.23 -36.39 19.04
N ILE A 338 10.41 -35.56 20.06
CA ILE A 338 10.28 -34.09 20.00
C ILE A 338 11.47 -33.50 20.72
N ILE A 339 12.13 -32.53 20.08
CA ILE A 339 13.29 -31.86 20.64
C ILE A 339 12.85 -30.62 21.41
N LEU A 340 12.81 -30.69 22.74
CA LEU A 340 12.50 -29.54 23.59
C LEU A 340 13.72 -29.02 24.37
N SER A 341 14.77 -29.83 24.44
CA SER A 341 15.96 -29.60 25.25
C SER A 341 17.22 -30.16 24.58
N ARG A 342 18.38 -29.82 25.14
CA ARG A 342 19.66 -30.41 24.72
C ARG A 342 19.72 -31.92 24.96
N ASP A 343 19.11 -32.41 26.04
CA ASP A 343 19.05 -33.84 26.33
C ASP A 343 18.25 -34.60 25.26
N ASP A 344 17.20 -33.97 24.72
CA ASP A 344 16.43 -34.55 23.61
C ASP A 344 17.19 -34.52 22.29
N MET A 345 18.07 -33.53 22.08
CA MET A 345 18.99 -33.53 20.93
C MET A 345 19.99 -34.69 21.00
N GLU A 346 20.53 -35.00 22.17
CA GLU A 346 21.51 -36.09 22.32
C GLU A 346 20.89 -37.46 22.02
N LYS A 347 19.60 -37.65 22.29
CA LYS A 347 18.85 -38.87 21.99
C LYS A 347 18.65 -39.12 20.49
N VAL A 348 18.84 -38.13 19.63
CA VAL A 348 18.71 -38.26 18.16
C VAL A 348 19.70 -39.28 17.58
N VAL A 349 20.81 -39.58 18.27
CA VAL A 349 21.77 -40.62 17.83
C VAL A 349 21.14 -42.04 17.84
N GLN A 350 20.05 -42.25 18.59
CA GLN A 350 19.40 -43.55 18.75
C GLN A 350 17.97 -43.59 18.16
N LEU A 351 17.70 -42.82 17.10
CA LEU A 351 16.37 -42.67 16.49
C LEU A 351 15.61 -43.99 16.26
N ASN A 352 16.27 -45.04 15.76
CA ASN A 352 15.62 -46.33 15.49
C ASN A 352 15.03 -47.00 16.75
N SER A 353 15.62 -46.76 17.92
CA SER A 353 15.09 -47.28 19.19
C SER A 353 13.88 -46.49 19.69
N LEU A 354 13.76 -45.22 19.29
CA LEU A 354 12.70 -44.30 19.70
C LEU A 354 11.42 -44.47 18.87
N VAL A 355 11.48 -45.12 17.70
CA VAL A 355 10.30 -45.37 16.84
C VAL A 355 9.21 -46.15 17.57
N ALA A 356 9.57 -46.95 18.58
CA ALA A 356 8.62 -47.66 19.45
C ALA A 356 7.66 -46.69 20.20
N ASN A 357 8.03 -45.42 20.35
CA ASN A 357 7.24 -44.38 21.00
C ASN A 357 6.34 -43.60 20.02
N LYS A 358 6.00 -44.17 18.85
CA LYS A 358 5.11 -43.53 17.87
C LYS A 358 3.78 -43.11 18.53
N GLY A 359 3.36 -41.88 18.25
CA GLY A 359 2.17 -41.28 18.86
C GLY A 359 2.42 -40.58 20.21
N SER A 360 3.67 -40.58 20.72
CA SER A 360 4.02 -39.84 21.94
C SER A 360 3.97 -38.32 21.76
N GLY A 361 3.93 -37.82 20.53
CA GLY A 361 3.76 -36.40 20.27
C GLY A 361 2.45 -35.84 20.83
N ALA A 362 1.36 -36.61 20.76
CA ALA A 362 0.07 -36.21 21.33
C ALA A 362 0.14 -35.95 22.86
N THR A 363 0.93 -36.73 23.61
CA THR A 363 1.05 -36.56 25.06
C THR A 363 2.01 -35.44 25.46
N ARG A 364 2.96 -35.07 24.57
CA ARG A 364 3.94 -33.99 24.78
C ARG A 364 3.52 -32.66 24.15
N LEU A 365 2.34 -32.58 23.54
CA LEU A 365 1.84 -31.33 22.94
C LEU A 365 1.71 -30.19 23.96
N SER A 366 1.29 -30.47 25.19
CA SER A 366 1.22 -29.45 26.26
C SER A 366 2.60 -28.92 26.61
N GLU A 367 3.57 -29.83 26.82
CA GLU A 367 4.97 -29.49 27.13
C GLU A 367 5.60 -28.66 25.99
N TYR A 368 5.32 -29.02 24.74
CA TYR A 368 5.74 -28.25 23.57
C TYR A 368 5.13 -26.85 23.57
N THR A 369 3.82 -26.77 23.78
CA THR A 369 3.08 -25.49 23.80
C THR A 369 3.62 -24.55 24.87
N GLU A 370 3.77 -25.04 26.12
CA GLU A 370 4.34 -24.28 27.22
C GLU A 370 5.76 -23.80 26.93
N ARG A 371 6.58 -24.65 26.30
CA ARG A 371 7.95 -24.30 25.93
C ARG A 371 7.99 -23.20 24.86
N ILE A 372 7.14 -23.28 23.84
CA ILE A 372 7.07 -22.28 22.78
C ILE A 372 6.53 -20.95 23.31
N ILE A 373 5.48 -20.97 24.14
CA ILE A 373 4.95 -19.77 24.80
C ILE A 373 6.03 -19.12 25.66
N GLY A 374 6.76 -19.89 26.47
CA GLY A 374 7.87 -19.36 27.26
C GLY A 374 8.96 -18.70 26.41
N ILE A 375 9.26 -19.23 25.22
CA ILE A 375 10.20 -18.60 24.28
C ILE A 375 9.64 -17.30 23.70
N LEU A 376 8.33 -17.24 23.42
CA LEU A 376 7.66 -16.03 22.94
C LEU A 376 7.71 -14.93 24.00
N ASP A 377 7.39 -15.26 25.26
CA ASP A 377 7.45 -14.34 26.39
C ASP A 377 8.88 -13.85 26.63
N GLU A 378 9.86 -14.77 26.72
CA GLU A 378 11.28 -14.41 26.84
C GLU A 378 11.76 -13.51 25.69
N THR A 379 11.24 -13.74 24.48
CA THR A 379 11.59 -12.94 23.30
C THR A 379 10.99 -11.54 23.40
N ALA A 380 9.72 -11.43 23.80
CA ALA A 380 9.05 -10.16 24.02
C ALA A 380 9.76 -9.34 25.10
N ASP A 381 10.06 -9.95 26.24
CA ASP A 381 10.73 -9.28 27.36
C ASP A 381 12.13 -8.80 26.96
N ARG A 382 12.94 -9.65 26.31
CA ARG A 382 14.27 -9.22 25.84
C ARG A 382 14.20 -8.11 24.78
N LEU A 383 13.18 -8.10 23.93
CA LEU A 383 12.99 -7.03 22.96
C LEU A 383 12.74 -5.69 23.65
N LEU A 384 11.95 -5.70 24.71
CA LEU A 384 11.56 -4.49 25.44
C LEU A 384 12.63 -4.02 26.43
N ASP A 385 13.30 -4.94 27.11
CA ASP A 385 14.22 -4.62 28.20
C ASP A 385 15.70 -4.54 27.76
N GLU A 386 16.13 -5.41 26.85
CA GLU A 386 17.54 -5.48 26.43
C GLU A 386 17.78 -4.77 25.09
N ASP A 387 16.93 -5.05 24.10
CA ASP A 387 17.15 -4.59 22.73
C ASP A 387 16.71 -3.14 22.50
N PHE A 388 15.58 -2.74 23.11
CA PHE A 388 14.98 -1.40 22.94
C PHE A 388 14.43 -0.79 24.25
N PRO A 389 15.26 -0.62 25.30
CA PRO A 389 14.83 -0.16 26.63
C PRO A 389 14.22 1.25 26.66
N GLY A 390 14.49 2.08 25.66
CA GLY A 390 14.06 3.49 25.61
C GLY A 390 12.69 3.73 24.98
N ILE A 391 11.99 2.69 24.53
CA ILE A 391 10.76 2.85 23.75
C ILE A 391 9.55 3.21 24.64
N PRO A 392 8.80 4.27 24.30
CA PRO A 392 7.55 4.59 24.99
C PRO A 392 6.44 3.61 24.58
N HIS A 393 5.53 3.29 25.52
CA HIS A 393 4.40 2.38 25.28
C HIS A 393 4.84 1.02 24.70
N GLN A 394 5.64 0.28 25.47
CA GLN A 394 6.28 -0.98 25.09
C GLN A 394 5.35 -2.00 24.42
N GLU A 395 4.14 -2.24 24.96
CA GLU A 395 3.18 -3.17 24.35
C GLU A 395 2.64 -2.69 22.99
N VAL A 396 2.44 -1.38 22.84
CA VAL A 396 2.02 -0.78 21.55
C VAL A 396 3.14 -0.91 20.53
N PHE A 397 4.39 -0.72 20.96
CA PHE A 397 5.54 -0.99 20.12
C PHE A 397 5.65 -2.46 19.71
N LEU A 398 5.46 -3.38 20.66
CA LEU A 398 5.51 -4.82 20.41
C LEU A 398 4.43 -5.24 19.41
N TYR A 399 3.21 -4.73 19.56
CA TYR A 399 2.15 -4.90 18.57
C TYR A 399 2.58 -4.36 17.20
N HIS A 400 3.14 -3.16 17.19
CA HIS A 400 3.66 -2.56 15.98
C HIS A 400 4.85 -3.28 15.41
N ILE A 401 5.52 -4.26 16.04
CA ILE A 401 6.52 -5.15 15.40
C ILE A 401 5.83 -6.13 14.43
N GLY A 402 4.57 -6.46 14.67
CA GLY A 402 3.75 -7.31 13.82
C GLY A 402 4.03 -8.81 13.95
N PRO A 403 2.99 -9.65 13.87
CA PRO A 403 3.09 -11.10 14.10
C PRO A 403 4.01 -11.79 13.09
N ARG A 404 4.09 -11.28 11.85
CA ARG A 404 4.94 -11.89 10.82
C ARG A 404 6.43 -11.76 11.15
N THR A 405 6.87 -10.59 11.61
CA THR A 405 8.25 -10.38 12.04
C THR A 405 8.54 -11.19 13.30
N PHE A 406 7.59 -11.25 14.23
CA PHE A 406 7.72 -12.08 15.42
C PHE A 406 7.85 -13.57 15.11
N CYS A 407 7.12 -14.06 14.09
CA CYS A 407 7.27 -15.43 13.59
C CYS A 407 8.70 -15.70 13.08
N PHE A 408 9.30 -14.79 12.31
CA PHE A 408 10.68 -14.95 11.87
C PHE A 408 11.65 -14.98 13.05
N ILE A 409 11.43 -14.16 14.07
CA ILE A 409 12.24 -14.16 15.29
C ILE A 409 12.11 -15.51 16.02
N LEU A 410 10.88 -16.02 16.21
CA LEU A 410 10.63 -17.31 16.83
C LEU A 410 11.35 -18.45 16.07
N LEU A 411 11.15 -18.54 14.75
CA LEU A 411 11.77 -19.59 13.94
C LEU A 411 13.31 -19.54 14.02
N ASN A 412 13.89 -18.35 14.02
CA ASN A 412 15.34 -18.19 14.18
C ASN A 412 15.81 -18.57 15.59
N ALA A 413 15.05 -18.25 16.63
CA ALA A 413 15.36 -18.64 18.00
C ALA A 413 15.37 -20.16 18.15
N LEU A 414 14.35 -20.86 17.64
CA LEU A 414 14.27 -22.32 17.64
C LEU A 414 15.43 -22.98 16.90
N ARG A 415 15.76 -22.46 15.71
CA ARG A 415 16.91 -22.95 14.91
C ARG A 415 18.24 -22.75 15.64
N THR A 416 18.43 -21.62 16.33
CA THR A 416 19.65 -21.31 17.08
C THR A 416 19.78 -22.19 18.33
N LEU A 417 18.67 -22.45 19.01
CA LEU A 417 18.62 -23.33 20.18
C LEU A 417 18.64 -24.82 19.81
N HIS A 418 18.46 -25.14 18.52
CA HIS A 418 18.28 -26.50 18.00
C HIS A 418 17.15 -27.26 18.71
N ILE A 419 16.01 -26.60 18.90
CA ILE A 419 14.80 -27.19 19.51
C ILE A 419 13.59 -26.90 18.62
N GLY A 420 12.46 -27.55 18.92
CA GLY A 420 11.19 -27.38 18.22
C GLY A 420 10.93 -28.43 17.13
N ASP A 421 11.95 -29.17 16.70
CA ASP A 421 11.82 -30.22 15.69
C ASP A 421 11.11 -31.46 16.22
N ILE A 422 10.34 -32.10 15.33
CA ILE A 422 9.69 -33.38 15.56
C ILE A 422 10.25 -34.46 14.63
N PHE A 423 10.21 -35.70 15.09
CA PHE A 423 10.51 -36.88 14.29
C PHE A 423 9.29 -37.78 14.21
N TYR A 424 8.89 -38.13 12.99
CA TYR A 424 7.79 -39.03 12.72
C TYR A 424 8.15 -40.00 11.60
N VAL A 425 7.34 -41.05 11.44
CA VAL A 425 7.50 -42.03 10.35
C VAL A 425 6.47 -41.73 9.27
N ASN A 426 6.93 -41.40 8.07
CA ASN A 426 6.06 -41.08 6.95
C ASN A 426 5.40 -42.34 6.35
N SER A 427 4.50 -42.14 5.37
CA SER A 427 3.82 -43.22 4.65
C SER A 427 4.76 -44.20 3.94
N ASN A 428 5.98 -43.77 3.60
CA ASN A 428 7.02 -44.59 3.00
C ASN A 428 7.89 -45.33 4.03
N SER A 429 7.48 -45.36 5.31
CA SER A 429 8.24 -45.96 6.42
C SER A 429 9.63 -45.34 6.65
N GLN A 430 9.82 -44.08 6.26
CA GLN A 430 11.06 -43.34 6.48
C GLN A 430 10.91 -42.41 7.69
N ILE A 431 11.98 -42.28 8.46
CA ILE A 431 12.06 -41.30 9.54
C ILE A 431 12.28 -39.92 8.92
N VAL A 432 11.38 -38.99 9.24
CA VAL A 432 11.43 -37.60 8.78
C VAL A 432 11.63 -36.70 9.99
N ARG A 433 12.57 -35.75 9.88
CA ARG A 433 12.74 -34.62 10.80
C ARG A 433 12.07 -33.41 10.17
N MET A 434 11.19 -32.75 10.90
CA MET A 434 10.58 -31.50 10.45
C MET A 434 10.42 -30.51 11.60
N LEU A 435 10.48 -29.22 11.29
CA LEU A 435 10.00 -28.17 12.17
C LEU A 435 8.53 -27.94 11.81
N PRO A 436 7.57 -28.09 12.74
CA PRO A 436 6.16 -27.95 12.44
C PRO A 436 5.79 -26.45 12.39
N GLU A 437 6.03 -25.81 11.24
CA GLU A 437 5.93 -24.36 11.09
C GLU A 437 4.49 -23.84 11.21
N PHE A 438 3.47 -24.58 10.75
CA PHE A 438 2.06 -24.21 10.90
C PHE A 438 1.56 -24.38 12.32
N VAL A 439 2.03 -25.39 13.06
CA VAL A 439 1.75 -25.53 14.50
C VAL A 439 2.35 -24.35 15.27
N LEU A 440 3.60 -23.99 14.96
CA LEU A 440 4.27 -22.84 15.58
C LEU A 440 3.58 -21.51 15.26
N GLN A 441 3.20 -21.29 14.01
CA GLN A 441 2.46 -20.10 13.62
C GLN A 441 1.09 -20.05 14.32
N LYS A 442 0.40 -21.17 14.49
CA LYS A 442 -0.88 -21.23 15.21
C LYS A 442 -0.71 -20.84 16.68
N LEU A 443 0.31 -21.38 17.35
CA LEU A 443 0.64 -21.01 18.74
C LEU A 443 0.98 -19.52 18.86
N LEU A 444 1.72 -18.97 17.90
CA LEU A 444 2.00 -17.53 17.84
C LEU A 444 0.72 -16.72 17.64
N ILE A 445 -0.20 -17.13 16.76
CA ILE A 445 -1.49 -16.44 16.55
C ILE A 445 -2.28 -16.40 17.86
N ASP A 446 -2.38 -17.51 18.58
CA ASP A 446 -3.13 -17.59 19.83
C ASP A 446 -2.50 -16.70 20.91
N TRP A 447 -1.17 -16.80 21.08
CA TRP A 447 -0.42 -15.95 21.99
C TRP A 447 -0.56 -14.46 21.64
N TRP A 448 -0.54 -14.11 20.35
CA TRP A 448 -0.67 -12.73 19.89
C TRP A 448 -2.08 -12.18 20.17
N ILE A 449 -3.12 -13.00 19.96
CA ILE A 449 -4.49 -12.63 20.28
C ILE A 449 -4.63 -12.38 21.78
N GLU A 450 -4.17 -13.31 22.61
CA GLU A 450 -4.27 -13.21 24.06
C GLU A 450 -3.48 -12.01 24.61
N ARG A 451 -2.23 -11.82 24.16
CA ARG A 451 -1.37 -10.73 24.65
C ARG A 451 -1.93 -9.35 24.36
N PHE A 452 -2.54 -9.17 23.19
CA PHE A 452 -3.00 -7.86 22.72
C PHE A 452 -4.52 -7.69 22.77
N GLU A 453 -5.25 -8.59 23.43
CA GLU A 453 -6.72 -8.52 23.55
C GLU A 453 -7.18 -7.19 24.16
N ASP A 454 -6.52 -6.77 25.23
CA ASP A 454 -6.82 -5.54 25.98
C ASP A 454 -6.03 -4.31 25.50
N LEU A 455 -5.31 -4.42 24.37
CA LEU A 455 -4.48 -3.33 23.88
C LEU A 455 -5.34 -2.16 23.39
N ASP A 456 -5.06 -0.96 23.89
CA ASP A 456 -5.80 0.24 23.50
C ASP A 456 -5.63 0.56 22.01
N ILE A 457 -6.73 0.42 21.27
CA ILE A 457 -6.80 0.70 19.84
C ILE A 457 -6.44 2.16 19.54
N GLU A 458 -6.76 3.10 20.43
CA GLU A 458 -6.40 4.51 20.24
C GLU A 458 -4.89 4.73 20.34
N ALA A 459 -4.21 3.99 21.22
CA ALA A 459 -2.76 4.01 21.32
C ALA A 459 -2.08 3.38 20.09
N VAL A 460 -2.65 2.31 19.54
CA VAL A 460 -2.22 1.66 18.28
C VAL A 460 -2.46 2.54 17.05
N ASP A 461 -3.53 3.34 17.05
CA ASP A 461 -3.83 4.32 15.98
C ASP A 461 -3.17 5.69 16.21
N SER A 462 -2.45 5.86 17.33
CA SER A 462 -1.81 7.12 17.68
C SER A 462 -0.56 7.33 16.83
N TYR A 463 -0.68 8.21 15.83
CA TYR A 463 0.45 8.64 15.01
C TYR A 463 1.65 9.11 15.85
N LEU A 464 1.40 9.87 16.93
CA LEU A 464 2.46 10.37 17.81
C LEU A 464 3.19 9.25 18.55
N SER A 465 2.48 8.18 18.94
CA SER A 465 3.11 7.02 19.58
C SER A 465 3.96 6.26 18.56
N TYR A 466 3.38 6.00 17.39
CA TYR A 466 4.03 5.31 16.29
C TYR A 466 5.28 6.06 15.78
N SER A 467 5.18 7.37 15.54
CA SER A 467 6.29 8.19 15.04
C SER A 467 7.46 8.25 16.02
N ARG A 468 7.18 8.39 17.33
CA ARG A 468 8.21 8.38 18.38
C ARG A 468 8.93 7.03 18.46
N ASN A 469 8.19 5.93 18.32
CA ASN A 469 8.78 4.60 18.27
C ASN A 469 9.73 4.45 17.08
N LEU A 470 9.33 4.97 15.90
CA LEU A 470 10.18 4.96 14.71
C LEU A 470 11.41 5.85 14.83
N GLU A 471 11.29 7.04 15.40
CA GLU A 471 12.44 7.93 15.67
C GLU A 471 13.46 7.26 16.61
N THR A 472 12.96 6.59 17.65
CA THR A 472 13.79 5.83 18.59
C THR A 472 14.51 4.68 17.87
N LEU A 473 13.76 3.89 17.08
CA LEU A 473 14.32 2.80 16.28
C LEU A 473 15.37 3.29 15.28
N ARG A 474 15.13 4.43 14.62
CA ARG A 474 16.07 5.00 13.65
C ARG A 474 17.36 5.43 14.33
N SER A 475 17.25 6.04 15.51
CA SER A 475 18.41 6.45 16.31
C SER A 475 19.25 5.24 16.73
N GLU A 476 18.60 4.19 17.23
CA GLU A 476 19.27 2.91 17.58
C GLU A 476 19.92 2.25 16.36
N PHE A 477 19.24 2.22 15.22
CA PHE A 477 19.79 1.70 13.98
C PHE A 477 21.09 2.43 13.60
N LEU A 478 21.07 3.76 13.58
CA LEU A 478 22.23 4.58 13.22
C LEU A 478 23.40 4.36 14.19
N LEU A 479 23.12 4.23 15.49
CA LEU A 479 24.15 3.94 16.50
C LEU A 479 24.83 2.58 16.25
N VAL A 480 24.05 1.54 15.97
CA VAL A 480 24.59 0.21 15.68
C VAL A 480 25.33 0.19 14.33
N PHE A 481 24.82 0.91 13.33
CA PHE A 481 25.43 1.03 12.02
C PHE A 481 26.81 1.73 12.08
N GLU A 482 26.92 2.84 12.82
CA GLU A 482 28.22 3.51 13.03
C GLU A 482 29.19 2.62 13.81
N ARG A 483 28.73 1.91 14.84
CA ARG A 483 29.55 0.91 15.54
C ARG A 483 30.04 -0.18 14.58
N ALA A 484 29.23 -0.59 13.62
CA ALA A 484 29.64 -1.57 12.60
C ALA A 484 30.75 -1.05 11.70
N ARG A 485 30.72 0.24 11.32
CA ARG A 485 31.79 0.91 10.56
C ARG A 485 33.09 0.92 11.35
N ASP A 486 33.01 1.19 12.65
CA ASP A 486 34.19 1.20 13.52
C ASP A 486 34.79 -0.20 13.72
N ILE A 487 33.94 -1.23 13.94
CA ILE A 487 34.39 -2.62 14.00
C ILE A 487 35.11 -3.00 12.71
N ARG A 488 34.55 -2.65 11.55
CA ARG A 488 35.19 -2.97 10.28
C ARG A 488 36.51 -2.23 10.09
N ARG A 489 36.59 -0.94 10.44
CA ARG A 489 37.85 -0.18 10.38
C ARG A 489 38.96 -0.80 11.21
N GLN A 490 38.61 -1.42 12.34
CA GLN A 490 39.56 -2.12 13.21
C GLN A 490 39.98 -3.48 12.64
N GLU A 491 39.05 -4.24 12.04
CA GLU A 491 39.32 -5.57 11.49
C GLU A 491 40.03 -5.53 10.11
N GLU A 492 39.66 -4.56 9.26
CA GLU A 492 40.16 -4.41 7.89
C GLU A 492 40.69 -2.97 7.62
N PRO A 493 41.78 -2.55 8.30
CA PRO A 493 42.35 -1.21 8.11
C PRO A 493 42.95 -1.08 6.69
N GLY A 494 42.17 -0.53 5.76
CA GLY A 494 42.56 -0.35 4.35
C GLY A 494 41.52 -0.84 3.34
N ALA A 495 40.44 -1.50 3.79
CA ALA A 495 39.36 -1.90 2.89
C ALA A 495 38.62 -0.69 2.30
N SER A 496 38.22 -0.82 1.03
CA SER A 496 37.46 0.22 0.33
C SER A 496 36.13 0.50 1.02
N TYR A 497 35.74 1.77 1.03
CA TYR A 497 34.42 2.18 1.51
C TYR A 497 33.28 1.49 0.74
N ARG A 498 33.49 1.20 -0.55
CA ARG A 498 32.51 0.57 -1.44
C ARG A 498 32.17 -0.90 -1.10
N THR A 499 32.98 -1.56 -0.26
CA THR A 499 32.74 -2.97 0.13
C THR A 499 32.12 -3.10 1.52
N PHE A 500 31.63 -1.99 2.10
CA PHE A 500 31.05 -1.98 3.45
C PHE A 500 29.74 -2.74 3.50
N ASP A 501 28.89 -2.55 2.51
CA ASP A 501 27.56 -3.14 2.49
C ASP A 501 27.63 -4.67 2.38
N ASP A 502 28.56 -5.20 1.56
CA ASP A 502 28.82 -6.64 1.49
C ASP A 502 29.35 -7.22 2.81
N TRP A 503 30.27 -6.51 3.46
CA TRP A 503 30.81 -6.93 4.74
C TRP A 503 29.72 -6.92 5.82
N LEU A 504 28.91 -5.86 5.87
CA LEU A 504 27.83 -5.70 6.83
C LEU A 504 26.74 -6.76 6.59
N ARG A 505 26.44 -7.11 5.33
CA ARG A 505 25.54 -8.21 4.96
C ARG A 505 26.03 -9.54 5.52
N ARG A 506 27.31 -9.86 5.41
CA ARG A 506 27.89 -11.12 5.93
C ARG A 506 27.91 -11.18 7.46
N HIS A 507 28.08 -10.03 8.12
CA HIS A 507 28.22 -9.95 9.58
C HIS A 507 26.96 -9.44 10.30
N ARG A 508 25.84 -9.25 9.59
CA ARG A 508 24.62 -8.61 10.10
C ARG A 508 24.13 -9.16 11.45
N HIS A 509 24.09 -10.48 11.63
CA HIS A 509 23.60 -11.09 12.88
C HIS A 509 24.58 -10.89 14.04
N ARG A 510 25.88 -10.79 13.77
CA ARG A 510 26.91 -10.47 14.76
C ARG A 510 26.83 -9.01 15.20
N ILE A 511 26.54 -8.11 14.25
CA ILE A 511 26.51 -6.67 14.48
C ILE A 511 25.21 -6.23 15.14
N PHE A 512 24.09 -6.54 14.50
CA PHE A 512 22.76 -6.09 14.95
C PHE A 512 22.18 -7.04 16.00
N GLY A 513 22.55 -8.32 15.99
CA GLY A 513 21.78 -9.36 16.67
C GLY A 513 20.57 -9.79 15.85
N VAL A 514 20.14 -11.04 16.00
CA VAL A 514 19.06 -11.61 15.18
C VAL A 514 17.73 -10.86 15.36
N ARG A 515 17.31 -10.59 16.60
CA ARG A 515 16.03 -9.94 16.90
C ARG A 515 15.95 -8.51 16.36
N ARG A 516 16.93 -7.68 16.69
CA ARG A 516 16.99 -6.28 16.22
C ARG A 516 17.11 -6.19 14.71
N TYR A 517 17.89 -7.07 14.08
CA TYR A 517 18.02 -7.11 12.62
C TYR A 517 16.65 -7.32 11.94
N GLU A 518 15.84 -8.26 12.42
CA GLU A 518 14.51 -8.53 11.86
C GLU A 518 13.55 -7.33 12.00
N ILE A 519 13.67 -6.59 13.10
CA ILE A 519 12.88 -5.37 13.35
C ILE A 519 13.35 -4.22 12.45
N PHE A 520 14.66 -3.99 12.34
CA PHE A 520 15.21 -2.98 11.43
C PHE A 520 14.89 -3.29 9.97
N ARG A 521 14.99 -4.56 9.55
CA ARG A 521 14.60 -5.01 8.21
C ARG A 521 13.15 -4.68 7.86
N ARG A 522 12.27 -4.72 8.86
CA ARG A 522 10.87 -4.37 8.68
C ARG A 522 10.63 -2.86 8.58
N PHE A 523 11.20 -2.07 9.47
CA PHE A 523 10.89 -0.63 9.54
C PHE A 523 11.77 0.22 8.62
N PHE A 524 12.96 -0.27 8.30
CA PHE A 524 13.92 0.41 7.44
C PHE A 524 14.38 -0.51 6.31
N PRO A 525 13.44 -1.02 5.50
CA PRO A 525 13.76 -1.91 4.39
C PRO A 525 14.78 -1.24 3.48
N ASP A 526 14.59 0.01 3.06
CA ASP A 526 15.42 0.66 2.04
C ASP A 526 16.84 0.99 2.51
N LEU A 527 16.98 1.34 3.80
CA LEU A 527 18.29 1.50 4.43
C LEU A 527 19.09 0.19 4.50
N LEU A 528 18.41 -0.94 4.33
CA LEU A 528 18.98 -2.29 4.29
C LEU A 528 18.94 -2.93 2.89
N PHE A 529 18.08 -2.47 1.96
CA PHE A 529 17.95 -2.97 0.58
C PHE A 529 19.06 -2.48 -0.33
N ASN A 530 19.73 -1.36 0.00
CA ASN A 530 21.05 -1.07 -0.56
C ASN A 530 22.10 -2.15 -0.22
N MET A 531 21.77 -3.07 0.70
CA MET A 531 22.54 -4.28 0.97
C MET A 531 21.86 -5.56 0.48
N ASN A 532 20.89 -5.51 -0.45
CA ASN A 532 20.23 -6.70 -1.01
C ASN A 532 20.30 -6.69 -2.55
N GLU A 533 21.49 -6.59 -3.12
CA GLU A 533 21.74 -7.09 -4.49
C GLU A 533 22.53 -8.40 -4.40
N GLU A 534 21.80 -9.52 -4.49
CA GLU A 534 21.95 -10.60 -5.48
C GLU A 534 21.18 -11.84 -4.99
N ASN A 535 20.29 -12.34 -5.86
CA ASN A 535 19.75 -13.70 -5.83
C ASN A 535 20.85 -14.71 -6.20
#